data_AF-A0A1C2E6X7-F1
#
_entry.id   AF-A0A1C2E6X7-F1
#
_cell.length_a   1.000
_cell.length_b   1.000
_cell.length_c   1.000
_cell.angle_alpha   90.00
_cell.angle_beta   90.00
_cell.angle_gamma   90.00
#
_symmetry.space_group_name_H-M   'P 1'
#
loop_
_entity.id
_entity.type
_entity.pdbx_description
1 polymer ?
#
loop_
_entity_poly.entity_id
_entity_poly.type
_entity_poly.pdbx_seq_one_letter_code
_entity_poly.pdbx_strand_id
1 'polypeptide(L)' 'MRISVQPAKRDDQVKIIFDRPVTADQVQPGKHGIVSLLLLLPGLYGDGSHYRYTLTLTAEEVQLLLTPGP' A
#
# COMPACT_ATOMS: atom_id res chain seq x y z
N MET A 1 2.86 -6.72 4.43
CA MET A 1 2.90 -6.21 3.03
C MET A 1 4.06 -5.25 2.89
N ARG A 2 4.73 -5.21 1.75
CA ARG A 2 5.78 -4.23 1.44
C ARG A 2 5.40 -3.48 0.16
N ILE A 3 5.53 -2.16 0.16
CA ILE A 3 5.39 -1.30 -1.01
C ILE A 3 6.71 -0.58 -1.24
N SER A 4 7.28 -0.82 -2.41
CA SER A 4 8.45 -0.13 -2.92
C SER A 4 8.11 0.63 -4.18
N VAL A 5 8.74 1.78 -4.37
CA VAL A 5 8.62 2.60 -5.57
C VAL A 5 9.98 2.74 -6.21
N GLN A 6 10.02 2.58 -7.52
CA GLN A 6 11.20 2.80 -8.35
C GLN A 6 10.89 4.01 -9.23
N PRO A 7 11.54 5.17 -9.00
CA PRO A 7 11.31 6.34 -9.83
C PRO A 7 11.75 6.06 -11.27
N ALA A 8 10.88 6.34 -12.24
CA ALA A 8 11.14 6.10 -13.67
C ALA A 8 12.36 6.85 -14.26
N LYS A 9 13.00 7.75 -13.50
CA LYS A 9 14.19 8.51 -13.90
C LYS A 9 15.43 8.18 -13.05
N ARG A 10 15.32 7.27 -12.09
CA ARG A 10 16.38 6.86 -11.16
C ARG A 10 16.19 5.38 -10.86
N ASP A 11 16.46 4.55 -11.87
CA ASP A 11 16.18 3.11 -11.84
C ASP A 11 16.98 2.39 -10.74
N ASP A 12 18.08 2.97 -10.30
CA ASP A 12 18.99 2.41 -9.30
C ASP A 12 18.60 2.74 -7.85
N GLN A 13 17.48 3.44 -7.61
CA GLN A 13 16.99 3.75 -6.26
C GLN A 13 15.56 3.23 -6.04
N VAL A 14 15.45 1.94 -5.73
CA VAL A 14 14.22 1.39 -5.14
C VAL A 14 14.07 1.95 -3.73
N LYS A 15 13.00 2.71 -3.50
CA LYS A 15 12.66 3.26 -2.18
C LYS A 15 11.53 2.45 -1.58
N ILE A 16 11.75 1.89 -0.39
CA ILE A 16 10.69 1.28 0.40
C ILE A 16 9.90 2.40 1.08
N ILE A 17 8.60 2.49 0.80
CA ILE A 17 7.70 3.52 1.34
C ILE A 17 6.64 2.94 2.29
N PHE A 18 6.54 1.61 2.35
CA PHE A 18 5.72 0.88 3.31
C PHE A 18 6.37 -0.47 3.58
N ASP A 19 6.67 -0.77 4.85
CA ASP A 19 7.20 -2.08 5.24
C ASP A 19 6.71 -2.46 6.64
N ARG A 20 5.41 -2.74 6.74
CA ARG A 20 4.77 -3.14 7.98
C ARG A 20 3.49 -3.94 7.71
N PRO A 21 2.92 -4.60 8.73
CA PRO A 21 1.59 -5.19 8.63
C PRO A 21 0.52 -4.13 8.30
N VAL A 22 -0.48 -4.55 7.53
CA VAL A 22 -1.72 -3.78 7.33
C VAL A 22 -2.58 -3.98 8.57
N THR A 23 -3.11 -2.90 9.11
CA THR A 23 -4.00 -2.93 10.28
C THR A 23 -5.46 -2.72 9.87
N ALA A 24 -6.40 -3.21 10.68
CA ALA A 24 -7.82 -3.24 10.33
C ALA A 24 -8.43 -1.84 10.08
N ASP A 25 -7.92 -0.81 10.75
CA ASP A 25 -8.30 0.60 10.56
C ASP A 25 -7.92 1.17 9.19
N GLN A 26 -6.99 0.51 8.49
CA GLN A 26 -6.58 0.88 7.14
C GLN A 26 -7.43 0.21 6.06
N VAL A 27 -8.31 -0.71 6.45
CA VAL A 27 -9.20 -1.47 5.56
C VAL A 27 -10.58 -0.83 5.57
N GLN A 28 -11.09 -0.45 4.40
CA GLN A 28 -12.43 0.08 4.24
C GLN A 28 -13.24 -0.82 3.32
N PRO A 29 -14.36 -1.41 3.78
CA PRO A 29 -15.24 -2.17 2.91
C PRO A 29 -15.89 -1.24 1.89
N GLY A 30 -15.75 -1.58 0.62
CA GLY A 30 -16.42 -0.93 -0.51
C GLY A 30 -17.73 -1.63 -0.87
N LYS A 31 -18.37 -1.16 -1.95
CA LYS A 31 -19.57 -1.81 -2.51
C LYS A 31 -19.17 -3.01 -3.39
N HIS A 32 -20.06 -3.98 -3.54
CA HIS A 32 -19.89 -5.14 -4.44
C HIS A 32 -18.64 -5.99 -4.16
N GLY A 33 -18.27 -6.18 -2.89
CA GLY A 33 -17.13 -7.03 -2.52
C GLY A 33 -15.75 -6.41 -2.79
N ILE A 34 -15.72 -5.13 -3.16
CA ILE A 34 -14.49 -4.35 -3.27
C ILE A 34 -14.02 -3.98 -1.87
N VAL A 35 -12.71 -4.01 -1.63
CA VAL A 35 -12.08 -3.55 -0.40
C VAL A 35 -11.07 -2.47 -0.75
N SER A 36 -11.12 -1.35 -0.05
CA SER A 36 -10.18 -0.25 -0.21
C SER A 36 -9.15 -0.26 0.92
N LEU A 37 -7.87 -0.17 0.59
CA LEU A 37 -6.80 0.05 1.57
C LEU A 37 -6.39 1.53 1.56
N LEU A 38 -6.40 2.14 2.73
CA LEU A 38 -6.01 3.53 2.94
C LEU A 38 -4.62 3.60 3.57
N LEU A 39 -3.63 4.01 2.78
CA LEU A 39 -2.23 4.06 3.20
C LEU A 39 -1.71 5.50 3.18
N LEU A 40 -1.14 5.93 4.30
CA LEU A 40 -0.36 7.17 4.39
C LEU A 40 1.10 6.81 4.11
N LEU A 41 1.62 7.24 2.97
CA LEU A 41 2.97 6.90 2.51
C LEU A 41 3.85 8.16 2.50
N PRO A 42 5.04 8.13 3.12
CA PRO A 42 5.97 9.24 3.09
C PRO A 42 6.80 9.27 1.81
N GLY A 43 7.11 10.48 1.32
CA GLY A 43 8.29 10.70 0.50
C GLY A 43 8.24 10.16 -0.94
N LEU A 44 7.04 10.05 -1.52
CA LEU A 44 6.85 9.59 -2.91
C LEU A 44 7.19 10.67 -3.95
N TYR A 45 6.97 11.95 -3.63
CA TYR A 45 7.24 13.09 -4.54
C TYR A 45 8.19 14.16 -3.98
N GLY A 46 8.61 14.05 -2.70
CA GLY A 46 9.54 15.00 -2.06
C GLY A 46 9.73 14.72 -0.57
N ASP A 47 10.84 15.18 0.00
CA ASP A 47 11.13 15.02 1.44
C ASP A 47 10.13 15.80 2.29
N GLY A 48 9.59 15.14 3.33
CA GLY A 48 8.58 15.71 4.22
C GLY A 48 7.13 15.67 3.70
N SER A 49 6.90 15.24 2.46
CA SER A 49 5.53 15.13 1.93
C SER A 49 4.86 13.83 2.36
N HIS A 50 3.67 13.94 2.94
CA HIS A 50 2.77 12.83 3.26
C HIS A 50 1.61 12.81 2.28
N TYR A 51 1.50 11.74 1.50
CA TYR A 51 0.39 11.57 0.57
C TYR A 51 -0.50 10.41 1.01
N ARG A 52 -1.80 10.55 0.77
CA ARG A 52 -2.82 9.54 1.04
C ARG A 52 -3.10 8.78 -0.25
N TYR A 53 -2.94 7.47 -0.21
CA TYR A 53 -3.21 6.58 -1.34
C TYR A 53 -4.35 5.65 -0.99
N THR A 54 -5.23 5.43 -1.96
CA THR A 54 -6.30 4.43 -1.90
C THR A 54 -5.97 3.34 -2.91
N LEU A 55 -5.72 2.13 -2.42
CA LEU A 55 -5.61 0.94 -3.27
C LEU A 55 -6.97 0.24 -3.26
N THR A 56 -7.54 0.01 -4.44
CA THR A 56 -8.78 -0.74 -4.59
C THR A 56 -8.42 -2.19 -4.92
N LEU A 57 -8.81 -3.12 -4.06
CA LEU A 57 -8.52 -4.53 -4.17
C LEU A 57 -9.82 -5.35 -4.18
N THR A 58 -9.75 -6.55 -4.75
CA THR A 58 -10.79 -7.57 -4.58
C THR A 58 -10.69 -8.21 -3.19
N ALA A 59 -11.76 -8.86 -2.73
CA ALA A 59 -11.75 -9.59 -1.47
C ALA A 59 -10.68 -10.70 -1.42
N GLU A 60 -10.41 -11.35 -2.54
CA GLU A 60 -9.39 -12.40 -2.68
C GLU A 60 -7.98 -11.83 -2.54
N GLU A 61 -7.71 -10.69 -3.18
CA GLU A 61 -6.42 -9.98 -3.07
C GLU A 61 -6.15 -9.54 -1.62
N VAL A 62 -7.19 -9.13 -0.88
CA VAL A 62 -7.05 -8.80 0.54
C VAL A 62 -6.74 -10.03 1.39
N GLN A 63 -7.36 -11.17 1.12
CA GLN A 63 -7.05 -12.40 1.85
C GLN A 63 -5.58 -12.82 1.66
N LEU A 64 -5.02 -12.65 0.46
CA LEU A 64 -3.60 -12.89 0.19
C LEU A 64 -2.67 -11.98 1.00
N LEU A 65 -3.10 -10.75 1.31
CA LEU A 65 -2.31 -9.80 2.11
C LEU A 65 -2.38 -10.07 3.63
N LEU A 66 -3.43 -10.73 4.10
CA LEU A 66 -3.68 -11.03 5.51
C LEU A 66 -3.21 -12.42 5.92
N THR A 67 -3.00 -13.32 4.97
CA THR A 67 -2.50 -14.66 5.25
C THR A 67 -0.98 -14.60 5.47
N PRO A 68 -0.45 -15.04 6.62
CA PRO A 68 1.00 -15.15 6.79
C PRO A 68 1.54 -16.12 5.73
N GLY A 69 2.64 -15.75 5.07
CA GLY A 69 3.34 -16.67 4.18
C GLY A 69 3.76 -17.95 4.91
N PRO A 70 4.08 -19.03 4.17
CA PRO A 70 4.56 -20.28 4.77
C PRO A 70 5.79 -20.07 5.66
#